data_AF-A0A962Z4P4-F1
#
_entry.id   AF-A0A962Z4P4-F1
#
_cell.length_a   1.000
_cell.length_b   1.000
_cell.length_c   1.000
_cell.angle_alpha   90.00
_cell.angle_beta   90.00
_cell.angle_gamma   90.00
#
_symmetry.space_group_name_H-M   'P 1'
#
loop_
_entity.id
_entity.type
_entity.pdbx_description
1 polymer ?
#
loop_
_entity_poly.entity_id
_entity_poly.type
_entity_poly.pdbx_seq_one_letter_code
_entity_poly.pdbx_strand_id
1 'polypeptide(L)'
;MKLKKRSNEAKPQQLVPGNALTRREFLRSSGLMAGGTALGLGLHPAMMCRADATTSEPGTAQQIRTICTHCSVGCGIIAEVHNGVWTGQEPAFDHPFCRGAHCAKGASVREHGHG
;
A
#
# COMPACT_ATOMS: atom_id res chain seq x y z
N MET A 1 39.51 -6.01 23.72
CA MET A 1 39.17 -6.17 22.29
C MET A 1 39.17 -4.79 21.65
N LYS A 2 40.17 -4.43 20.82
CA LYS A 2 40.30 -3.10 20.21
C LYS A 2 39.91 -3.18 18.73
N LEU A 3 38.86 -2.49 18.33
CA LEU A 3 38.44 -2.40 16.94
C LEU A 3 39.39 -1.45 16.18
N LYS A 4 40.10 -1.95 15.16
CA LYS A 4 40.85 -1.14 14.21
C LYS A 4 39.91 -0.68 13.09
N LYS A 5 39.84 0.63 12.87
CA LYS A 5 39.09 1.25 11.77
C LYS A 5 39.63 0.70 10.44
N ARG A 6 38.78 0.02 9.67
CA ARG A 6 39.05 -0.25 8.24
C ARG A 6 38.97 1.09 7.51
N SER A 7 40.02 1.37 6.73
CA SER A 7 40.28 2.55 5.90
C SER A 7 39.08 3.45 5.57
N ASN A 8 39.26 4.76 5.73
CA ASN A 8 38.32 5.82 5.38
C ASN A 8 38.59 6.36 3.97
N GLU A 9 38.76 5.48 2.99
CA GLU A 9 38.90 5.89 1.59
C GLU A 9 37.96 5.04 0.75
N ALA A 10 36.99 5.71 0.12
CA ALA A 10 36.17 5.11 -0.90
C ALA A 10 37.03 4.96 -2.16
N LYS A 11 37.36 3.73 -2.53
CA LYS A 11 38.02 3.42 -3.81
C LYS A 11 37.13 3.95 -4.95
N PRO A 12 37.61 4.83 -5.83
CA PRO A 12 36.84 5.25 -6.99
C PRO A 12 36.54 4.00 -7.81
N GLN A 13 35.26 3.70 -8.00
CA GLN A 13 34.86 2.62 -8.89
C GLN A 13 35.26 3.03 -10.31
N GLN A 14 36.30 2.39 -10.84
CA GLN A 14 36.72 2.57 -12.22
C GLN A 14 35.56 2.20 -13.14
N LEU A 15 35.06 3.20 -13.86
CA LEU A 15 34.06 3.04 -14.92
C LEU A 15 34.73 2.23 -16.05
N VAL A 16 34.38 0.95 -16.16
CA VAL A 16 34.82 0.11 -17.30
C VAL A 16 34.09 0.63 -18.55
N PRO A 17 34.79 1.10 -19.60
CA PRO A 17 34.14 1.57 -20.82
C PRO A 17 33.82 0.33 -21.67
N GLY A 18 32.68 -0.27 -21.38
CA GLY A 18 32.09 -1.33 -22.19
C GLY A 18 30.58 -1.22 -22.07
N ASN A 19 29.95 -0.45 -22.95
CA ASN A 19 28.50 -0.35 -23.20
C ASN A 19 27.60 -0.65 -21.97
N ALA A 20 27.91 -0.08 -20.80
CA ALA A 20 27.14 -0.33 -19.60
C ALA A 20 25.86 0.53 -19.67
N LEU A 21 24.75 -0.08 -20.08
CA LEU A 21 23.44 0.55 -20.02
C LEU A 21 23.17 0.96 -18.58
N THR A 22 23.09 2.27 -18.32
CA THR A 22 22.77 2.76 -16.97
C THR A 22 21.34 2.36 -16.61
N ARG A 23 21.04 2.15 -15.32
CA ARG A 23 19.69 1.80 -14.85
C ARG A 23 18.62 2.76 -15.37
N ARG A 24 18.96 4.04 -15.49
CA ARG A 24 18.07 5.08 -16.03
C ARG A 24 17.86 4.92 -17.54
N GLU A 25 18.92 4.61 -18.29
CA GLU A 25 18.83 4.40 -19.74
C GLU A 25 18.04 3.13 -20.08
N PHE A 26 18.25 2.05 -19.32
CA PHE A 26 17.44 0.83 -19.43
C PHE A 26 15.96 1.08 -19.13
N LEU A 27 15.63 1.83 -18.07
CA LEU A 27 14.24 2.16 -17.74
C LEU A 27 13.58 3.10 -18.76
N ARG A 28 14.35 4.02 -19.35
CA ARG A 28 13.86 4.92 -20.41
C ARG A 28 13.60 4.16 -21.71
N SER A 29 14.55 3.34 -22.14
CA SER A 29 14.40 2.56 -23.38
C SER A 29 13.30 1.52 -23.25
N SER A 30 13.23 0.80 -22.13
CA SER A 30 12.16 -0.18 -21.87
C SER A 30 10.78 0.47 -21.69
N GLY A 31 10.70 1.62 -21.02
CA GLY A 31 9.46 2.38 -20.88
C GLY A 31 8.91 2.92 -22.20
N LEU A 32 9.79 3.41 -23.09
CA LEU A 32 9.38 3.89 -24.42
C LEU A 32 9.01 2.73 -25.36
N MET A 33 9.71 1.61 -25.30
CA MET A 33 9.37 0.40 -26.08
C MET A 33 8.04 -0.20 -25.61
N ALA A 34 7.86 -0.39 -24.29
CA ALA A 34 6.63 -0.93 -23.73
C ALA A 34 5.43 0.04 -23.86
N GLY A 35 5.65 1.34 -23.66
CA GLY A 35 4.62 2.35 -23.85
C GLY A 35 4.24 2.53 -25.32
N GLY A 36 5.22 2.49 -26.22
CA GLY A 36 5.00 2.58 -27.67
C GLY A 36 4.24 1.38 -28.23
N THR A 37 4.51 0.17 -27.76
CA THR A 37 3.77 -1.03 -28.17
C THR A 37 2.37 -1.07 -27.55
N ALA A 38 2.20 -0.65 -26.29
CA ALA A 38 0.90 -0.56 -25.64
C ALA A 38 -0.06 0.45 -26.33
N LEU A 39 0.49 1.55 -26.86
CA LEU A 39 -0.27 2.54 -27.63
C LEU A 39 -0.46 2.12 -29.11
N GLY A 40 0.51 1.45 -29.71
CA GLY A 40 0.48 1.07 -31.13
C GLY A 40 -0.24 -0.24 -31.46
N LEU A 41 -0.31 -1.19 -30.53
CA LEU A 41 -0.94 -2.51 -30.73
C LEU A 41 -2.22 -2.72 -29.90
N GLY A 42 -2.80 -1.64 -29.36
CA GLY A 42 -4.17 -1.68 -28.88
C GLY A 42 -4.33 -2.21 -27.46
N LEU A 43 -3.98 -1.37 -26.48
CA LEU A 43 -4.94 -1.13 -25.39
C LEU A 43 -6.19 -0.47 -25.99
N HIS A 44 -6.95 -1.23 -26.79
CA HIS A 44 -8.23 -0.80 -27.31
C HIS A 44 -9.14 -0.57 -26.10
N PRO A 45 -9.65 0.64 -25.86
CA PRO A 45 -10.64 0.87 -24.80
C PRO A 45 -11.93 0.04 -25.02
N ALA A 46 -12.09 -0.58 -26.20
CA ALA A 46 -13.16 -1.53 -26.50
C ALA A 46 -13.10 -2.84 -25.70
N MET A 47 -11.96 -3.21 -25.11
CA MET A 47 -11.87 -4.37 -24.20
C MET A 47 -12.19 -4.01 -22.74
N MET A 48 -12.50 -2.74 -22.46
CA MET A 48 -12.80 -2.24 -21.13
C MET A 48 -14.30 -1.91 -21.07
N CYS A 49 -15.13 -2.90 -20.73
CA CYS A 49 -16.51 -2.61 -20.36
C CYS A 49 -16.49 -1.77 -19.08
N ARG A 50 -17.26 -0.67 -19.05
CA ARG A 50 -17.60 -0.03 -17.78
C ARG A 50 -18.31 -1.09 -16.94
N ALA A 51 -17.70 -1.50 -15.85
CA ALA A 51 -18.40 -2.29 -14.86
C ALA A 51 -19.50 -1.41 -14.29
N ASP A 52 -20.76 -1.79 -14.51
CA ASP A 52 -21.86 -1.23 -13.74
C ASP A 52 -21.59 -1.61 -12.28
N ALA A 53 -21.33 -0.59 -11.46
CA ALA A 53 -21.15 -0.77 -10.04
C ALA A 53 -22.47 -1.36 -9.51
N THR A 54 -22.47 -2.68 -9.25
CA THR A 54 -23.51 -3.28 -8.42
C THR A 54 -23.45 -2.53 -7.10
N THR A 55 -24.48 -1.74 -6.85
CA THR A 55 -24.78 -1.26 -5.51
C THR A 55 -25.02 -2.52 -4.70
N SER A 56 -24.01 -2.95 -3.94
CA SER A 56 -24.23 -3.95 -2.91
C SER A 56 -25.40 -3.45 -2.08
N GLU A 57 -26.50 -4.21 -2.08
CA GLU A 57 -27.62 -3.99 -1.16
C GLU A 57 -27.02 -3.60 0.19
N PRO A 58 -27.32 -2.41 0.72
CA PRO A 58 -26.80 -1.98 2.01
C PRO A 58 -27.51 -2.84 3.06
N GLY A 59 -27.06 -4.08 3.21
CA GLY A 59 -27.44 -4.96 4.30
C GLY A 59 -26.93 -4.33 5.57
N THR A 60 -27.70 -3.37 6.10
CA THR A 60 -27.53 -2.65 7.37
C THR A 60 -26.12 -2.73 7.93
N ALA A 61 -25.16 -2.08 7.26
CA ALA A 61 -23.81 -1.95 7.79
C ALA A 61 -23.92 -1.10 9.05
N GLN A 62 -23.76 -1.70 10.22
CA GLN A 62 -23.72 -0.94 11.45
C GLN A 62 -22.31 -0.43 11.66
N GLN A 63 -22.16 0.89 11.69
CA GLN A 63 -20.91 1.52 12.10
C GLN A 63 -20.87 1.64 13.62
N ILE A 64 -19.97 0.89 14.24
CA ILE A 64 -19.78 0.87 15.70
C ILE A 64 -18.43 1.49 16.01
N ARG A 65 -18.40 2.47 16.89
CA ARG A 65 -17.15 3.06 17.38
C ARG A 65 -16.52 2.14 18.42
N THR A 66 -15.29 1.72 18.19
CA THR A 66 -14.54 0.84 19.08
C THR A 66 -13.08 1.29 19.21
N ILE A 67 -12.30 0.57 20.01
CA ILE A 67 -10.88 0.86 20.26
C ILE A 67 -10.05 -0.32 19.74
N CYS A 68 -8.99 -0.03 18.99
CA CYS A 68 -8.03 -1.02 18.53
C CYS A 68 -7.24 -1.60 19.71
N THR A 69 -7.32 -2.92 19.89
CA THR A 69 -6.67 -3.65 20.99
C THR A 69 -5.26 -4.14 20.68
N HIS A 70 -4.75 -3.88 19.47
CA HIS A 70 -3.48 -4.45 19.02
C HIS A 70 -2.25 -3.86 19.74
N CYS A 71 -2.34 -2.66 20.31
CA CYS A 71 -1.26 -2.06 21.09
C CYS A 71 -1.80 -1.13 22.17
N SER A 72 -0.93 -0.68 23.08
CA SER A 72 -1.28 0.16 24.22
C SER A 72 -1.72 1.58 23.88
N VAL A 73 -1.59 2.02 22.62
CA VAL A 73 -2.05 3.36 22.19
C VAL A 73 -3.57 3.46 22.19
N GLY A 74 -4.27 2.35 21.89
CA GLY A 74 -5.73 2.33 21.86
C GLY A 74 -6.32 3.30 20.83
N CYS A 75 -5.94 3.18 19.56
CA CYS A 75 -6.53 4.02 18.51
C CYS A 75 -8.04 3.79 18.38
N GLY A 76 -8.81 4.86 18.31
CA GLY A 76 -10.23 4.80 17.98
C GLY A 76 -10.45 4.41 16.53
N ILE A 77 -11.37 3.47 16.33
CA ILE A 77 -11.72 2.90 15.04
C ILE A 77 -13.24 2.88 14.91
N ILE A 78 -13.72 2.97 13.68
CA ILE A 78 -15.13 2.80 13.31
C ILE A 78 -15.20 1.44 12.62
N ALA A 79 -15.73 0.45 13.32
CA ALA A 79 -15.93 -0.90 12.80
C ALA A 79 -17.24 -0.97 12.01
N GLU A 80 -17.17 -1.50 10.80
CA GLU A 80 -18.33 -1.85 9.99
C GLU A 80 -18.70 -3.30 10.29
N VAL A 81 -19.92 -3.49 10.79
CA VAL A 81 -20.45 -4.79 11.16
C VAL A 81 -21.66 -5.09 10.29
N HIS A 82 -21.59 -6.18 9.53
CA HIS A 82 -22.72 -6.72 8.77
C HIS A 82 -23.18 -8.02 9.41
N ASN A 83 -24.46 -8.10 9.80
CA ASN A 83 -25.05 -9.30 10.41
C ASN A 83 -24.26 -9.86 11.62
N GLY A 84 -23.68 -8.97 12.42
CA GLY A 84 -22.84 -9.35 13.58
C GLY A 84 -21.39 -9.71 13.25
N VAL A 85 -21.02 -9.78 11.97
CA VAL A 85 -19.65 -10.04 11.53
C VAL A 85 -18.93 -8.73 11.24
N TRP A 86 -17.73 -8.58 11.83
CA TRP A 86 -16.87 -7.45 11.55
C TRP A 86 -16.23 -7.60 10.16
N THR A 87 -16.63 -6.76 9.22
CA THR A 87 -16.20 -6.82 7.80
C THR A 87 -15.16 -5.77 7.43
N GLY A 88 -15.30 -4.56 7.98
CA GLY A 88 -14.47 -3.41 7.63
C GLY A 88 -14.15 -2.54 8.84
N GLN A 89 -13.12 -1.72 8.74
CA GLN A 89 -12.82 -0.73 9.77
C GLN A 89 -12.10 0.48 9.16
N GLU A 90 -12.52 1.66 9.57
CA GLU A 90 -11.87 2.92 9.25
C GLU A 90 -11.36 3.60 10.54
N PRO A 91 -10.24 4.31 10.52
CA PRO A 91 -9.80 5.12 11.64
C PRO A 91 -10.83 6.21 11.97
N ALA A 92 -11.11 6.39 13.25
CA ALA A 92 -11.96 7.48 13.71
C ALA A 92 -11.21 8.82 13.60
N PHE A 93 -11.69 9.71 12.73
CA PHE A 93 -11.11 11.05 12.51
C PHE A 93 -11.17 11.95 13.73
N ASP A 94 -12.16 11.76 14.58
CA ASP A 94 -12.43 12.51 15.80
C ASP A 94 -11.69 11.94 17.03
N HIS A 95 -10.96 10.83 16.90
CA HIS A 95 -10.23 10.26 18.02
C HIS A 95 -8.95 11.04 18.35
N PRO A 96 -8.73 11.48 19.59
CA PRO A 96 -7.66 12.43 19.94
C PRO A 96 -6.26 11.89 19.63
N PHE A 97 -6.06 10.58 19.75
CA PHE A 97 -4.76 9.94 19.54
C PHE A 97 -4.40 9.69 18.08
N CYS A 98 -5.39 9.34 17.24
CA CYS A 98 -5.10 8.81 15.91
C CYS A 98 -5.65 9.72 14.81
N ARG A 99 -6.65 10.57 15.08
CA ARG A 99 -7.14 11.63 14.16
C ARG A 99 -7.31 11.17 12.71
N GLY A 100 -7.81 9.95 12.50
CA GLY A 100 -7.97 9.39 11.15
C GLY A 100 -6.76 8.63 10.61
N ALA A 101 -5.71 8.43 11.40
CA ALA A 101 -4.55 7.64 11.03
C ALA A 101 -4.67 6.18 11.51
N HIS A 102 -4.20 5.26 10.67
CA HIS A 102 -4.02 3.85 11.01
C HIS A 102 -2.57 3.43 10.82
N CYS A 103 -2.06 2.66 11.78
CA CYS A 103 -0.85 1.88 11.58
C CYS A 103 -1.20 0.54 10.94
N ALA A 104 -0.25 -0.12 10.29
CA ALA A 104 -0.47 -1.43 9.63
C ALA A 104 -1.10 -2.47 10.58
N LYS A 105 -0.64 -2.46 11.84
CA LYS A 105 -1.17 -3.29 12.93
C LYS A 105 -2.64 -3.01 13.27
N GLY A 106 -3.02 -1.73 13.24
CA GLY A 106 -4.37 -1.28 13.50
C GLY A 106 -5.31 -1.65 12.35
N ALA A 107 -4.84 -1.50 11.11
CA ALA A 107 -5.60 -1.89 9.92
C ALA A 107 -5.91 -3.40 9.87
N SER A 108 -5.03 -4.23 10.45
CA SER A 108 -5.20 -5.69 10.53
C SER A 108 -5.87 -6.17 11.83
N VAL A 109 -6.55 -5.32 12.62
CA VAL A 109 -7.17 -5.80 13.87
C VAL A 109 -8.44 -6.61 13.63
N ARG A 110 -9.19 -6.35 12.55
CA ARG A 110 -10.35 -7.16 12.13
C ARG A 110 -10.01 -8.65 11.95
N GLU A 111 -8.79 -8.95 11.47
CA GLU A 111 -8.34 -10.33 11.24
C GLU A 111 -8.08 -11.09 12.56
N HIS A 112 -7.96 -10.36 13.68
CA HIS A 112 -7.75 -10.91 15.01
C HIS A 112 -9.05 -10.99 15.83
N GLY A 113 -10.13 -10.40 15.32
CA GLY A 113 -11.43 -10.26 16.01
C GLY A 113 -12.47 -11.31 15.62
N HIS A 114 -12.06 -12.47 15.11
CA HIS A 114 -12.98 -13.58 14.82
C HIS A 114 -13.39 -14.26 16.13
N GLY A 115 -14.63 -14.02 16.56
CA GLY A 115 -15.31 -14.68 17.68
C GLY A 115 -16.74 -15.01 17.31
#